data_AF-A0A351Y3B4-F1
#
_entry.id   AF-A0A351Y3B4-F1
#
_cell.length_a   1.000
_cell.length_b   1.000
_cell.length_c   1.000
_cell.angle_alpha   90.00
_cell.angle_beta   90.00
_cell.angle_gamma   90.00
#
_symmetry.space_group_name_H-M   'P 1'
#
loop_
_entity.id
_entity.type
_entity.pdbx_description
1 polymer ?
#
loop_
_entity_poly.entity_id
_entity_poly.type
_entity_poly.pdbx_seq_one_letter_code
_entity_poly.pdbx_strand_id
1 'polypeptide(L)'
;MERHGLSIEDILDEPQHPLQENNLPDICADRIDYCLRTLVHFDKLPAKDILEHLHIQGTTWYFDSFAYAKIFAETFKRINDTYFSGRESAIMFQTVADICRYAWKT
;
A
#
# COMPACT_ATOMS: atom_id res chain seq x y z
N MET A 1 -19.55 12.30 -5.14
CA MET A 1 -19.14 11.32 -6.17
C MET A 1 -20.07 11.46 -7.38
N GLU A 2 -21.39 11.40 -7.19
CA GLU A 2 -22.40 11.69 -8.25
C GLU A 2 -22.22 13.05 -8.95
N ARG A 3 -21.87 14.11 -8.20
CA ARG A 3 -21.60 15.44 -8.77
C ARG A 3 -20.44 15.48 -9.79
N HIS A 4 -19.61 14.44 -9.82
CA HIS A 4 -18.49 14.28 -10.75
C HIS A 4 -18.70 13.14 -11.75
N GLY A 5 -19.91 12.55 -11.81
CA GLY A 5 -20.22 11.44 -12.71
C GLY A 5 -19.57 10.10 -12.32
N LEU A 6 -19.16 9.94 -11.06
CA LEU A 6 -18.58 8.69 -10.54
C LEU A 6 -19.61 7.97 -9.67
N SER A 7 -19.94 6.72 -9.99
CA SER A 7 -20.75 5.84 -9.14
C SER A 7 -19.86 5.04 -8.17
N ILE A 8 -20.44 4.60 -7.06
CA ILE A 8 -19.71 3.77 -6.08
C ILE A 8 -19.51 2.37 -6.66
N GLU A 9 -20.53 1.87 -7.35
CA GLU A 9 -20.56 0.58 -8.00
C GLU A 9 -19.41 0.45 -9.00
N ASP A 10 -19.18 1.50 -9.81
CA ASP A 10 -18.09 1.52 -10.78
C ASP A 10 -16.72 1.49 -10.10
N ILE A 11 -16.55 2.12 -8.94
CA ILE A 11 -15.27 2.17 -8.21
C ILE A 11 -14.97 0.83 -7.52
N LEU A 12 -16.01 0.16 -7.03
CA LEU A 12 -15.86 -1.12 -6.31
C LEU A 12 -15.83 -2.34 -7.25
N ASP A 13 -16.04 -2.16 -8.56
CA ASP A 13 -15.94 -3.22 -9.56
C ASP A 13 -14.47 -3.55 -9.87
N GLU A 14 -13.82 -4.30 -8.97
CA GLU A 14 -12.40 -4.70 -9.05
C GLU A 14 -11.96 -5.22 -10.44
N PRO A 15 -12.73 -6.08 -11.16
CA PRO A 15 -12.41 -6.47 -12.54
C PRO A 15 -12.19 -5.32 -13.52
N GLN A 16 -12.83 -4.16 -13.30
CA GLN A 16 -12.64 -2.96 -14.13
C GLN A 16 -11.40 -2.16 -13.73
N HIS A 17 -10.79 -2.45 -12.57
CA HIS A 17 -9.62 -1.76 -12.02
C HIS A 17 -8.43 -2.71 -11.84
N PRO A 18 -7.88 -3.28 -12.92
CA PRO A 18 -6.84 -4.31 -12.84
C PRO A 18 -5.51 -3.83 -12.26
N LEU A 19 -5.34 -2.52 -12.06
CA LEU A 19 -4.17 -1.92 -11.41
C LEU A 19 -4.33 -1.77 -9.90
N GLN A 20 -5.57 -1.92 -9.38
CA GLN A 20 -5.91 -1.67 -7.98
C GLN A 20 -5.34 -2.75 -7.07
N GLU A 21 -5.57 -4.02 -7.41
CA GLU A 21 -5.15 -5.19 -6.64
C GLU A 21 -4.37 -6.17 -7.49
N ASN A 22 -3.27 -6.69 -6.93
CA ASN A 22 -2.49 -7.77 -7.53
C ASN A 22 -2.10 -8.78 -6.46
N ASN A 23 -1.89 -10.04 -6.88
CA ASN A 23 -1.37 -11.07 -5.99
C ASN A 23 0.08 -10.76 -5.60
N LEU A 24 0.45 -11.09 -4.36
CA LEU A 24 1.85 -11.09 -3.96
C LEU A 24 2.66 -12.08 -4.85
N PRO A 25 3.91 -11.76 -5.21
CA PRO A 25 4.73 -10.63 -4.74
C PRO A 25 4.62 -9.36 -5.60
N ASP A 26 3.64 -9.27 -6.51
CA ASP A 26 3.53 -8.17 -7.46
C ASP A 26 3.09 -6.86 -6.78
N ILE A 27 3.33 -5.72 -7.42
CA ILE A 27 2.92 -4.40 -6.91
C ILE A 27 1.53 -4.03 -7.42
N CYS A 28 0.75 -3.37 -6.55
CA CYS A 28 -0.57 -2.84 -6.88
C CYS A 28 -0.68 -1.40 -6.37
N ALA A 29 -1.75 -0.70 -6.76
CA ALA A 29 -1.95 0.70 -6.38
C ALA A 29 -1.92 0.91 -4.86
N ASP A 30 -2.51 0.00 -4.08
CA ASP A 30 -2.52 0.09 -2.62
C ASP A 30 -1.10 -0.02 -2.03
N ARG A 31 -0.34 -1.04 -2.45
CA ARG A 31 1.05 -1.25 -1.99
C ARG A 31 1.98 -0.09 -2.34
N ILE A 32 1.77 0.52 -3.51
CA ILE A 32 2.51 1.72 -3.92
C ILE A 32 2.12 2.89 -3.00
N ASP A 33 0.83 3.16 -2.82
CA ASP A 33 0.35 4.28 -2.03
C ASP A 33 0.79 4.18 -0.57
N TYR A 34 0.44 3.10 0.15
CA TYR A 34 0.73 3.06 1.58
C TYR A 34 2.23 2.99 1.86
N CYS A 35 3.03 2.43 0.96
CA CYS A 35 4.49 2.41 1.10
C CYS A 35 5.06 3.83 1.00
N LEU A 36 4.74 4.54 -0.08
CA LEU A 36 5.27 5.89 -0.32
C LEU A 36 4.68 6.91 0.65
N ARG A 37 3.41 6.77 1.03
CA ARG A 37 2.77 7.56 2.09
C ARG A 37 3.46 7.33 3.43
N THR A 38 3.81 6.09 3.77
CA THR A 38 4.55 5.77 5.00
C THR A 38 5.96 6.36 4.95
N LEU A 39 6.65 6.25 3.83
CA LEU A 39 7.97 6.86 3.61
C LEU A 39 7.95 8.38 3.84
N VAL A 40 6.96 9.07 3.28
CA VAL A 40 6.80 10.53 3.43
C VAL A 40 6.38 10.89 4.86
N HIS A 41 5.45 10.15 5.45
CA HIS A 41 4.86 10.52 6.73
C HIS A 41 5.76 10.16 7.93
N PHE A 42 6.30 8.94 7.96
CA PHE A 42 7.08 8.44 9.09
C PHE A 42 8.57 8.74 8.93
N ASP A 43 9.14 8.44 7.76
CA ASP A 43 10.59 8.64 7.54
C ASP A 43 10.94 10.06 7.09
N LYS A 44 9.94 10.87 6.71
CA LYS A 44 10.11 12.24 6.20
C LYS A 44 10.99 12.29 4.93
N LEU A 45 10.97 11.23 4.13
CA LEU A 45 11.71 11.13 2.88
C LEU A 45 10.83 11.40 1.67
N PRO A 46 11.33 12.09 0.63
CA PRO A 46 10.55 12.38 -0.56
C PRO A 46 10.30 11.10 -1.38
N ALA A 47 9.08 10.95 -1.88
CA ALA A 47 8.70 9.86 -2.80
C ALA A 47 8.75 10.27 -4.29
N LYS A 48 9.03 11.54 -4.58
CA LYS A 48 8.93 12.13 -5.92
C LYS A 48 9.75 11.35 -6.94
N ASP A 49 11.02 11.10 -6.65
CA ASP A 49 11.93 10.44 -7.59
C ASP A 49 11.51 8.99 -7.85
N ILE A 50 10.94 8.29 -6.86
CA ILE A 50 10.40 6.94 -7.07
C ILE A 50 9.20 6.97 -8.01
N LEU A 51 8.29 7.94 -7.82
CA LEU A 51 7.10 8.10 -8.65
C LEU A 51 7.42 8.51 -10.10
N GLU A 52 8.48 9.30 -10.31
CA GLU A 52 8.89 9.71 -11.66
C GLU A 52 9.34 8.54 -12.54
N HIS A 53 9.77 7.43 -11.92
CA HIS A 53 10.21 6.20 -12.57
C HIS A 53 9.15 5.09 -12.57
N LEU A 54 7.96 5.33 -12.03
CA LEU A 54 6.86 4.36 -11.97
C LEU A 54 5.87 4.60 -13.11
N HIS A 55 5.63 3.57 -13.91
CA HIS A 55 4.81 3.64 -15.11
C HIS A 55 3.84 2.47 -15.21
N ILE A 56 2.93 2.57 -16.18
CA ILE A 56 1.93 1.55 -16.50
C ILE A 56 2.17 1.04 -17.92
N GLN A 57 2.18 -0.27 -18.11
CA GLN A 57 2.10 -0.92 -19.41
C GLN A 57 0.94 -1.92 -19.40
N GLY A 58 -0.11 -1.62 -20.17
CA GLY A 58 -1.35 -2.41 -20.13
C GLY A 58 -1.99 -2.37 -18.75
N THR A 59 -2.02 -3.52 -18.08
CA THR A 59 -2.57 -3.68 -16.72
C THR A 59 -1.49 -3.94 -15.67
N THR A 60 -0.24 -3.54 -15.95
CA THR A 60 0.90 -3.84 -15.09
C THR A 60 1.66 -2.56 -14.75
N TRP A 61 1.98 -2.40 -13.47
CA TRP A 61 2.90 -1.39 -12.97
C TRP A 61 4.35 -1.84 -13.20
N TYR A 62 5.22 -0.93 -13.63
CA TYR A 62 6.65 -1.23 -13.76
C TYR A 62 7.50 0.00 -13.48
N PHE A 63 8.77 -0.25 -13.14
CA PHE A 63 9.78 0.79 -13.08
C PHE A 63 10.61 0.79 -14.35
N ASP A 64 10.82 1.96 -14.96
CA ASP A 64 11.68 2.11 -16.15
C ASP A 64 13.18 2.03 -15.83
N SER A 65 13.52 2.08 -14.54
CA SER A 65 14.89 2.04 -14.02
C SER A 65 15.05 0.95 -12.98
N PHE A 66 15.98 0.03 -13.20
CA PHE A 66 16.35 -1.01 -12.23
C PHE A 66 16.78 -0.41 -10.87
N ALA A 67 17.48 0.72 -10.89
CA ALA A 67 17.90 1.40 -9.68
C ALA A 67 16.70 1.81 -8.82
N TYR A 68 15.66 2.41 -9.44
CA TYR A 68 14.45 2.82 -8.74
C TYR A 68 13.55 1.64 -8.36
N ALA A 69 13.49 0.60 -9.19
CA ALA A 69 12.83 -0.67 -8.82
C ALA A 69 13.43 -1.25 -7.52
N LYS A 70 14.77 -1.28 -7.43
CA LYS A 70 15.49 -1.75 -6.25
C LYS A 70 15.27 -0.85 -5.04
N ILE A 71 15.34 0.48 -5.22
CA ILE A 71 15.07 1.45 -4.14
C ILE A 71 13.67 1.23 -3.58
N PHE A 72 12.65 1.08 -4.43
CA PHE A 72 11.29 0.82 -3.98
C PHE A 72 11.19 -0.52 -3.23
N ALA A 73 11.75 -1.60 -3.78
CA ALA A 73 11.70 -2.92 -3.15
C ALA A 73 12.36 -2.96 -1.76
N GLU A 74 13.55 -2.35 -1.62
CA GLU A 74 14.27 -2.26 -0.35
C GLU A 74 13.53 -1.36 0.65
N THR A 75 12.93 -0.27 0.16
CA THR A 75 12.11 0.65 0.97
C THR A 75 10.86 -0.05 1.49
N PHE A 76 10.12 -0.73 0.61
CA PHE A 76 8.92 -1.47 0.96
C PHE A 76 9.22 -2.54 2.01
N LYS A 77 10.31 -3.30 1.79
CA LYS A 77 10.74 -4.32 2.76
C LYS A 77 11.01 -3.73 4.14
N ARG A 78 11.81 -2.67 4.22
CA ARG A 78 12.12 -2.02 5.50
C ARG A 78 10.86 -1.49 6.19
N ILE A 79 9.98 -0.81 5.43
CA ILE A 79 8.72 -0.27 5.95
C ILE A 79 7.83 -1.39 6.47
N ASN A 80 7.69 -2.48 5.72
CA ASN A 80 6.94 -3.65 6.15
C ASN A 80 7.50 -4.21 7.46
N ASP A 81 8.80 -4.48 7.50
CA ASP A 81 9.47 -5.09 8.66
C ASP A 81 9.39 -4.19 9.92
N THR A 82 9.28 -2.88 9.74
CA THR A 82 9.24 -1.90 10.84
C THR A 82 7.82 -1.59 11.29
N TYR A 83 6.93 -1.24 10.36
CA TYR A 83 5.64 -0.64 10.67
C TYR A 83 4.46 -1.60 10.49
N PHE A 84 4.52 -2.52 9.53
CA PHE A 84 3.36 -3.36 9.20
C PHE A 84 3.42 -4.72 9.89
N SER A 85 4.58 -5.36 9.88
CA SER A 85 4.83 -6.68 10.47
C SER A 85 5.87 -6.67 11.60
N GLY A 86 6.24 -5.48 12.08
CA GLY A 86 7.15 -5.32 13.21
C GLY A 86 6.57 -5.89 14.52
N ARG A 87 7.46 -6.14 15.49
CA ARG A 87 7.08 -6.70 16.80
C ARG A 87 6.10 -5.79 17.53
N GLU A 88 6.30 -4.49 17.44
CA GLU A 88 5.48 -3.45 18.04
C GLU A 88 4.05 -3.51 17.49
N SER A 89 3.90 -3.59 16.16
CA SER A 89 2.62 -3.75 15.50
C SER A 89 1.94 -5.05 15.88
N ALA A 90 2.68 -6.17 15.96
CA ALA A 90 2.13 -7.44 16.40
C ALA A 90 1.57 -7.39 17.83
N ILE A 91 2.30 -6.77 18.77
CA ILE A 91 1.86 -6.59 20.16
C ILE A 91 0.63 -5.68 20.22
N MET A 92 0.64 -4.56 19.48
CA MET A 92 -0.48 -3.64 19.40
C MET A 92 -1.75 -4.36 18.91
N PHE A 93 -1.67 -5.06 17.77
CA PHE A 93 -2.81 -5.78 17.21
C PHE A 93 -3.35 -6.84 18.16
N GLN A 94 -2.48 -7.63 18.80
CA GLN A 94 -2.90 -8.64 19.77
C GLN A 94 -3.61 -7.99 20.96
N THR A 95 -3.05 -6.91 21.51
CA THR A 95 -3.63 -6.21 22.67
C THR A 95 -5.00 -5.62 22.34
N VAL A 96 -5.15 -4.96 21.19
CA VAL A 96 -6.43 -4.42 20.73
C VAL A 96 -7.45 -5.55 20.51
N ALA A 97 -7.04 -6.66 19.91
CA ALA A 97 -7.90 -7.82 19.72
C ALA A 97 -8.37 -8.43 21.05
N ASP A 98 -7.51 -8.49 22.07
CA ASP A 98 -7.87 -8.93 23.42
C ASP A 98 -8.93 -8.03 24.05
N ILE A 99 -8.75 -6.70 23.95
CA ILE A 99 -9.70 -5.71 24.46
C ILE A 99 -11.05 -5.84 23.75
N CYS A 100 -11.06 -5.90 22.42
CA CYS A 100 -12.29 -6.08 21.65
C CYS A 100 -13.03 -7.38 22.01
N ARG A 101 -12.29 -8.49 22.20
CA ARG A 101 -12.88 -9.77 22.63
C ARG A 101 -13.46 -9.72 24.04
N TYR A 102 -12.85 -8.95 24.94
CA TYR A 102 -13.41 -8.74 26.27
C TYR A 102 -14.71 -7.94 26.18
N ALA A 103 -14.68 -6.80 25.50
CA ALA A 103 -15.83 -5.91 25.35
C ALA A 103 -17.02 -6.56 24.64
N TRP A 104 -16.78 -7.45 23.67
CA TRP A 104 -17.85 -8.17 22.96
C TRP A 104 -18.56 -9.22 23.83
N LYS A 105 -17.89 -9.73 24.87
CA LYS A 105 -18.45 -10.76 25.76
C LYS A 105 -19.27 -10.19 26.92
N THR A 106 -19.09 -8.92 27.23
CA THR A 106 -19.87 -8.14 28.20
C THR A 106 -21.11 -7.53 27.56
#